data_AF-A0A353DNK3-F1
#
_entry.id   AF-A0A353DNK3-F1
#
_cell.length_a   1.000
_cell.length_b   1.000
_cell.length_c   1.000
_cell.angle_alpha   90.00
_cell.angle_beta   90.00
_cell.angle_gamma   90.00
#
_symmetry.space_group_name_H-M   'P 1'
#
loop_
_entity.id
_entity.type
_entity.pdbx_description
1 polymer ?
#
loop_
_entity_poly.entity_id
_entity_poly.type
_entity_poly.pdbx_seq_one_letter_code
_entity_poly.pdbx_strand_id
1 'polypeptide(L)'
;DAPEANQKEVSVLGGNLFLIDGLISDAGVSSREKAAEIGLFDVSTLQEPYRVEGKKTMGYEIAEQLDWELPDNIIYPTGGGTGIVGMWKAFQEMEELEWISSKRPKMFAVQAENCAPIVRAFENGDEFAQPWENATTLAAGIRVPSAIGDYLILKAIRESGGSAITVSDDEMTDMTDLIGKLEGFFVCPEGAATACGAKKLIENGSINPSEKTLLLNTGSGLKYLDMLP
;
A
#
# COMPACT_ATOMS: atom_id res chain seq x y z
N ASP A 1 3.91 -19.02 2.05
CA ASP A 1 4.13 -17.97 3.08
C ASP A 1 2.85 -17.15 3.41
N ALA A 2 1.68 -17.52 2.88
CA ALA A 2 0.43 -16.80 3.10
C ALA A 2 0.05 -16.77 4.61
N PRO A 3 -0.40 -15.62 5.16
CA PRO A 3 -0.78 -15.51 6.58
C PRO A 3 -1.86 -16.52 6.99
N GLU A 4 -1.72 -17.12 8.16
CA GLU A 4 -2.69 -18.12 8.66
C GLU A 4 -4.09 -17.52 8.80
N ALA A 5 -4.19 -16.25 9.23
CA ALA A 5 -5.45 -15.51 9.32
C ALA A 5 -6.19 -15.43 7.96
N ASN A 6 -5.45 -15.31 6.85
CA ASN A 6 -6.04 -15.24 5.51
C ASN A 6 -6.48 -16.62 5.03
N GLN A 7 -5.70 -17.67 5.33
CA GLN A 7 -6.06 -19.05 5.01
C GLN A 7 -7.35 -19.45 5.71
N LYS A 8 -7.44 -19.19 7.03
CA LYS A 8 -8.64 -19.48 7.85
C LYS A 8 -9.86 -18.73 7.33
N GLU A 9 -9.73 -17.45 6.98
CA GLU A 9 -10.82 -16.63 6.46
C GLU A 9 -11.39 -17.20 5.16
N VAL A 10 -10.53 -17.58 4.20
CA VAL A 10 -10.97 -18.24 2.96
C VAL A 10 -11.73 -19.53 3.25
N SER A 11 -11.20 -20.39 4.12
CA SER A 11 -11.84 -21.68 4.45
C SER A 11 -13.20 -21.50 5.15
N VAL A 12 -13.30 -20.59 6.11
CA VAL A 12 -14.53 -20.36 6.89
C VAL A 12 -15.62 -19.72 6.02
N LEU A 13 -15.26 -18.87 5.07
CA LEU A 13 -16.21 -18.24 4.14
C LEU A 13 -16.62 -19.15 2.97
N GLY A 14 -16.18 -20.42 2.96
CA GLY A 14 -16.55 -21.41 1.95
C GLY A 14 -15.75 -21.30 0.65
N GLY A 15 -14.61 -20.60 0.66
CA GLY A 15 -13.70 -20.55 -0.47
C GLY A 15 -12.89 -21.84 -0.63
N ASN A 16 -12.64 -22.25 -1.88
CA ASN A 16 -11.72 -23.35 -2.18
C ASN A 16 -10.28 -22.84 -2.12
N LEU A 17 -9.58 -23.13 -1.02
CA LEU A 17 -8.19 -22.70 -0.81
C LEU A 17 -7.20 -23.66 -1.45
N PHE A 18 -6.34 -23.14 -2.32
CA PHE A 18 -5.19 -23.84 -2.88
C PHE A 18 -3.91 -23.12 -2.45
N LEU A 19 -3.03 -23.82 -1.75
CA LEU A 19 -1.74 -23.27 -1.34
C LEU A 19 -0.69 -23.55 -2.42
N ILE A 20 0.04 -22.52 -2.81
CA ILE A 20 1.15 -22.59 -3.75
C ILE A 20 2.44 -22.40 -2.96
N ASP A 21 3.43 -23.26 -3.22
CA ASP A 21 4.78 -23.10 -2.69
C ASP A 21 5.51 -22.04 -3.50
N GLY A 22 5.64 -20.84 -2.93
CA GLY A 22 6.18 -19.65 -3.59
C GLY A 22 5.71 -18.35 -2.95
N LEU A 23 5.94 -17.24 -3.65
CA LEU A 23 5.50 -15.90 -3.29
C LEU A 23 4.11 -15.59 -3.88
N ILE A 24 3.55 -14.44 -3.48
CA ILE A 24 2.27 -13.96 -4.01
C ILE A 24 2.25 -13.84 -5.55
N SER A 25 3.40 -13.55 -6.17
CA SER A 25 3.55 -13.52 -7.63
C SER A 25 3.36 -14.90 -8.27
N ASP A 26 3.89 -15.95 -7.66
CA ASP A 26 3.78 -17.33 -8.16
C ASP A 26 2.35 -17.83 -8.05
N ALA A 27 1.70 -17.55 -6.91
CA ALA A 27 0.27 -17.81 -6.73
C ALA A 27 -0.57 -17.06 -7.77
N GLY A 28 -0.20 -15.82 -8.12
CA GLY A 28 -0.84 -15.05 -9.18
C GLY A 28 -0.71 -15.67 -10.57
N VAL A 29 0.44 -16.25 -10.90
CA VAL A 29 0.64 -16.98 -12.17
C VAL A 29 -0.31 -18.19 -12.23
N SER A 30 -0.28 -19.06 -11.21
CA SER A 30 -1.15 -20.24 -11.18
C SER A 30 -2.63 -19.89 -11.16
N SER A 31 -3.02 -18.82 -10.46
CA SER A 31 -4.40 -18.31 -10.44
C SER A 31 -4.87 -17.92 -11.85
N ARG A 32 -4.06 -17.17 -12.60
CA ARG A 32 -4.39 -16.75 -13.98
C ARG A 32 -4.55 -17.93 -14.93
N GLU A 33 -3.59 -18.85 -14.90
CA GLU A 33 -3.63 -20.05 -15.73
C GLU A 33 -4.89 -20.87 -15.46
N LYS A 34 -5.20 -21.08 -14.18
CA LYS A 34 -6.40 -21.83 -13.80
C LYS A 34 -7.67 -21.10 -14.17
N ALA A 35 -7.75 -19.79 -13.89
CA ALA A 35 -8.92 -18.99 -14.22
C ALA A 35 -9.25 -19.06 -15.72
N ALA A 36 -8.24 -18.99 -16.58
CA ALA A 36 -8.41 -19.16 -18.02
C ALA A 36 -8.89 -20.57 -18.41
N GLU A 37 -8.36 -21.63 -17.77
CA GLU A 37 -8.74 -23.02 -18.05
C GLU A 37 -10.21 -23.31 -17.73
N ILE A 38 -10.70 -22.82 -16.58
CA ILE A 38 -12.04 -23.15 -16.07
C ILE A 38 -13.06 -22.02 -16.23
N GLY A 39 -12.72 -20.97 -16.97
CA GLY A 39 -13.62 -19.86 -17.29
C GLY A 39 -14.00 -18.99 -16.07
N LEU A 40 -13.09 -18.85 -15.11
CA LEU A 40 -13.26 -17.94 -13.97
C LEU A 40 -12.68 -16.55 -14.27
N PHE A 41 -13.17 -15.55 -13.54
CA PHE A 41 -12.65 -14.20 -13.59
C PHE A 41 -11.55 -14.00 -12.54
N ASP A 42 -10.36 -13.55 -12.98
CA ASP A 42 -9.26 -13.26 -12.07
C ASP A 42 -9.44 -11.87 -11.42
N VAL A 43 -9.56 -11.87 -10.10
CA VAL A 43 -9.73 -10.67 -9.26
C VAL A 43 -8.40 -10.15 -8.68
N SER A 44 -7.26 -10.60 -9.22
CA SER A 44 -5.93 -10.14 -8.83
C SER A 44 -5.77 -8.62 -8.99
N THR A 45 -4.97 -8.04 -8.10
CA THR A 45 -4.74 -6.60 -8.04
C THR A 45 -4.29 -6.04 -9.39
N LEU A 46 -4.97 -4.99 -9.88
CA LEU A 46 -4.67 -4.31 -11.16
C LEU A 46 -4.82 -5.17 -12.44
N GLN A 47 -5.23 -6.43 -12.31
CA GLN A 47 -5.64 -7.26 -13.45
C GLN A 47 -7.03 -6.85 -13.96
N GLU A 48 -7.88 -6.40 -13.05
CA GLU A 48 -9.22 -5.90 -13.31
C GLU A 48 -9.37 -4.42 -12.90
N PRO A 49 -10.23 -3.65 -13.59
CA PRO A 49 -10.33 -2.21 -13.38
C PRO A 49 -11.11 -1.81 -12.12
N TYR A 50 -11.96 -2.68 -11.59
CA TYR A 50 -12.90 -2.39 -10.51
C TYR A 50 -12.20 -2.16 -9.17
N ARG A 51 -11.11 -2.87 -8.83
CA ARG A 51 -10.39 -2.60 -7.56
C ARG A 51 -9.71 -1.24 -7.56
N VAL A 52 -9.26 -0.72 -8.70
CA VAL A 52 -8.76 0.67 -8.78
C VAL A 52 -9.88 1.65 -8.53
N GLU A 53 -11.01 1.49 -9.23
CA GLU A 53 -12.18 2.38 -9.05
C GLU A 53 -12.78 2.27 -7.65
N GLY A 54 -12.74 1.08 -7.04
CA GLY A 54 -13.14 0.87 -5.65
C GLY A 54 -12.16 1.54 -4.68
N LYS A 55 -10.85 1.38 -4.87
CA LYS A 55 -9.83 2.03 -4.02
C LYS A 55 -9.78 3.55 -4.19
N LYS A 56 -10.17 4.07 -5.37
CA LYS A 56 -10.31 5.50 -5.64
C LYS A 56 -11.26 6.19 -4.65
N THR A 57 -12.26 5.47 -4.13
CA THR A 57 -13.20 6.02 -3.13
C THR A 57 -12.50 6.53 -1.87
N MET A 58 -11.34 5.97 -1.50
CA MET A 58 -10.53 6.51 -0.40
C MET A 58 -10.19 7.99 -0.63
N GLY A 59 -9.92 8.40 -1.87
CA GLY A 59 -9.64 9.81 -2.19
C GLY A 59 -10.86 10.71 -2.03
N TYR A 60 -12.05 10.21 -2.38
CA TYR A 60 -13.31 10.95 -2.16
C TYR A 60 -13.64 11.06 -0.67
N GLU A 61 -13.48 9.97 0.09
CA GLU A 61 -13.70 9.98 1.55
C GLU A 61 -12.72 10.92 2.25
N ILE A 62 -11.43 10.91 1.87
CA ILE A 62 -10.44 11.85 2.41
C ILE A 62 -10.85 13.31 2.14
N ALA A 63 -11.29 13.62 0.92
CA ALA A 63 -11.74 14.98 0.59
C ALA A 63 -12.97 15.35 1.41
N GLU A 64 -14.01 14.52 1.43
CA GLU A 64 -15.24 14.76 2.18
C GLU A 64 -14.97 14.98 3.68
N GLN A 65 -14.17 14.10 4.29
CA GLN A 65 -13.85 14.14 5.73
C GLN A 65 -12.95 15.31 6.13
N LEU A 66 -12.27 15.95 5.17
CA LEU A 66 -11.43 17.13 5.37
C LEU A 66 -12.06 18.38 4.78
N ASP A 67 -13.39 18.44 4.69
CA ASP A 67 -14.16 19.59 4.21
C ASP A 67 -13.71 20.07 2.82
N TRP A 68 -13.38 19.12 1.94
CA TRP A 68 -12.89 19.33 0.57
C TRP A 68 -11.52 20.03 0.50
N GLU A 69 -10.78 20.09 1.60
CA GLU A 69 -9.41 20.58 1.68
C GLU A 69 -8.44 19.41 1.91
N LEU A 70 -7.83 18.94 0.81
CA LEU A 70 -6.87 17.83 0.84
C LEU A 70 -5.67 18.10 1.78
N PRO A 71 -5.07 17.04 2.38
CA PRO A 71 -3.88 17.21 3.19
C PRO A 71 -2.67 17.62 2.33
N ASP A 72 -1.61 18.09 2.97
CA ASP A 72 -0.36 18.41 2.28
C ASP A 72 0.38 17.14 1.84
N ASN A 73 0.31 16.09 2.66
CA ASN A 73 1.03 14.84 2.47
C ASN A 73 0.13 13.62 2.72
N ILE A 74 0.28 12.59 1.89
CA ILE A 74 -0.31 11.26 2.12
C ILE A 74 0.81 10.23 2.12
N ILE A 75 0.89 9.42 3.17
CA ILE A 75 1.85 8.32 3.29
C ILE A 75 1.09 7.00 3.21
N TYR A 76 1.43 6.18 2.22
CA TYR A 76 0.71 4.95 1.91
C TYR A 76 1.65 3.73 1.92
N PRO A 77 1.29 2.64 2.62
CA PRO A 77 2.09 1.42 2.60
C PRO A 77 1.86 0.68 1.28
N THR A 78 2.93 0.43 0.54
CA THR A 78 2.86 0.11 -0.89
C THR A 78 3.29 -1.32 -1.19
N GLY A 79 2.31 -2.20 -1.33
CA GLY A 79 2.47 -3.49 -2.01
C GLY A 79 2.19 -3.33 -3.51
N GLY A 80 1.00 -3.75 -3.95
CA GLY A 80 0.54 -3.54 -5.34
C GLY A 80 0.11 -2.11 -5.70
N GLY A 81 0.18 -1.16 -4.75
CA GLY A 81 -0.01 0.28 -4.95
C GLY A 81 -1.34 0.79 -5.51
N THR A 82 -2.37 -0.06 -5.56
CA THR A 82 -3.72 0.31 -6.07
C THR A 82 -4.33 1.49 -5.32
N GLY A 83 -4.00 1.66 -4.04
CA GLY A 83 -4.47 2.79 -3.24
C GLY A 83 -3.87 4.12 -3.67
N ILE A 84 -2.56 4.18 -3.91
CA ILE A 84 -1.89 5.38 -4.45
C ILE A 84 -2.48 5.73 -5.82
N VAL A 85 -2.56 4.74 -6.72
CA VAL A 85 -3.11 4.93 -8.07
C VAL A 85 -4.56 5.41 -8.02
N GLY A 86 -5.39 4.78 -7.19
CA GLY A 86 -6.77 5.15 -6.99
C GLY A 86 -6.91 6.57 -6.46
N MET A 87 -6.25 6.92 -5.35
CA MET A 87 -6.32 8.27 -4.77
C MET A 87 -5.83 9.35 -5.75
N TRP A 88 -4.70 9.12 -6.44
CA TRP A 88 -4.18 10.07 -7.40
C TRP A 88 -5.16 10.36 -8.54
N LYS A 89 -5.81 9.30 -9.05
CA LYS A 89 -6.90 9.42 -10.02
C LYS A 89 -8.10 10.17 -9.44
N ALA A 90 -8.51 9.90 -8.19
CA ALA A 90 -9.62 10.60 -7.53
C ALA A 90 -9.37 12.11 -7.45
N PHE A 91 -8.16 12.49 -7.02
CA PHE A 91 -7.78 13.90 -6.88
C PHE A 91 -7.74 14.60 -8.24
N GLN A 92 -7.22 13.93 -9.27
CA GLN A 92 -7.28 14.46 -10.62
C GLN A 92 -8.72 14.72 -11.09
N GLU A 93 -9.60 13.74 -10.94
CA GLU A 93 -10.99 13.87 -11.37
C GLU A 93 -11.74 14.94 -10.56
N MET A 94 -11.52 15.02 -9.24
CA MET A 94 -12.13 16.07 -8.41
C MET A 94 -11.63 17.47 -8.77
N GLU A 95 -10.36 17.63 -9.15
CA GLU A 95 -9.83 18.90 -9.63
C GLU A 95 -10.46 19.27 -10.98
N GLU A 96 -10.55 18.33 -11.93
CA GLU A 96 -11.19 18.53 -13.23
C GLU A 96 -12.68 18.89 -13.11
N LEU A 97 -13.35 18.39 -12.07
CA LEU A 97 -14.73 18.72 -11.73
C LEU A 97 -14.88 19.98 -10.87
N GLU A 98 -13.78 20.64 -10.51
CA GLU A 98 -13.73 21.84 -9.67
C GLU A 98 -14.28 21.62 -8.24
N TRP A 99 -14.23 20.38 -7.73
CA TRP A 99 -14.65 20.05 -6.36
C TRP A 99 -13.57 20.38 -5.32
N ILE A 100 -12.31 20.34 -5.74
CA ILE A 100 -11.14 20.69 -4.93
C ILE A 100 -10.25 21.69 -5.69
N SER A 101 -9.34 22.34 -4.98
CA SER A 101 -8.30 23.17 -5.61
C SER A 101 -7.24 22.31 -6.33
N SER A 102 -6.41 22.94 -7.15
CA SER A 102 -5.25 22.28 -7.79
C SER A 102 -4.11 21.90 -6.82
N LYS A 103 -4.24 22.22 -5.54
CA LYS A 103 -3.29 21.81 -4.49
C LYS A 103 -3.56 20.35 -4.09
N ARG A 104 -2.96 19.40 -4.82
CA ARG A 104 -2.97 17.97 -4.49
C ARG A 104 -1.90 17.62 -3.44
N PRO A 105 -2.11 16.55 -2.64
CA PRO A 105 -1.11 16.08 -1.68
C PRO A 105 0.14 15.54 -2.38
N LYS A 106 1.30 15.69 -1.73
CA LYS A 106 2.48 14.89 -2.04
C LYS A 106 2.20 13.43 -1.64
N MET A 107 2.49 12.48 -2.53
CA MET A 107 2.23 11.06 -2.34
C MET A 107 3.52 10.32 -1.98
N PHE A 108 3.57 9.73 -0.80
CA PHE A 108 4.71 8.97 -0.32
C PHE A 108 4.40 7.47 -0.28
N ALA A 109 5.29 6.66 -0.87
CA ALA A 109 5.22 5.21 -0.80
C ALA A 109 6.18 4.68 0.27
N VAL A 110 5.68 3.79 1.12
CA VAL A 110 6.52 3.07 2.09
C VAL A 110 6.53 1.59 1.75
N GLN A 111 7.72 0.99 1.64
CA GLN A 111 7.89 -0.46 1.44
C GLN A 111 8.77 -1.05 2.54
N ALA A 112 8.68 -2.37 2.74
CA ALA A 112 9.59 -3.06 3.64
C ALA A 112 10.98 -3.16 2.99
N GLU A 113 12.06 -3.03 3.77
CA GLU A 113 13.45 -3.07 3.28
C GLU A 113 13.77 -4.31 2.43
N ASN A 114 13.23 -5.47 2.83
CA ASN A 114 13.44 -6.74 2.15
C ASN A 114 12.38 -7.06 1.08
N CYS A 115 11.59 -6.06 0.66
CA CYS A 115 10.65 -6.13 -0.46
C CYS A 115 10.33 -4.72 -1.00
N ALA A 116 11.32 -4.06 -1.62
CA ALA A 116 11.23 -2.64 -2.00
C ALA A 116 11.39 -2.34 -3.51
N PRO A 117 10.65 -3.02 -4.42
CA PRO A 117 10.83 -2.83 -5.86
C PRO A 117 10.50 -1.40 -6.34
N ILE A 118 9.49 -0.75 -5.76
CA ILE A 118 9.07 0.62 -6.13
C ILE A 118 10.08 1.65 -5.62
N VAL A 119 10.60 1.48 -4.40
CA VAL A 119 11.65 2.38 -3.86
C VAL A 119 12.89 2.33 -4.76
N ARG A 120 13.37 1.12 -5.08
CA ARG A 120 14.52 0.93 -5.97
C ARG A 120 14.30 1.58 -7.34
N ALA A 121 13.13 1.37 -7.94
CA ALA A 121 12.80 1.96 -9.24
C ALA A 121 12.68 3.50 -9.19
N PHE A 122 12.13 4.03 -8.09
CA PHE A 122 12.03 5.47 -7.88
C PHE A 122 13.42 6.11 -7.79
N GLU A 123 14.32 5.55 -6.97
CA GLU A 123 15.69 6.04 -6.76
C GLU A 123 16.54 5.98 -8.04
N ASN A 124 16.38 4.92 -8.83
CA ASN A 124 17.08 4.77 -10.11
C ASN A 124 16.53 5.66 -11.24
N GLY A 125 15.34 6.25 -11.05
CA GLY A 125 14.65 6.98 -12.12
C GLY A 125 14.02 6.06 -13.18
N ASP A 126 13.81 4.77 -12.87
CA ASP A 126 13.27 3.79 -13.79
C ASP A 126 11.77 4.03 -14.06
N GLU A 127 11.31 3.76 -15.29
CA GLU A 127 9.87 3.84 -15.62
C GLU A 127 9.08 2.66 -15.02
N PHE A 128 9.72 1.49 -14.94
CA PHE A 128 9.14 0.23 -14.47
C PHE A 128 10.02 -0.38 -13.39
N ALA A 129 9.39 -1.02 -12.40
CA ALA A 129 10.07 -1.68 -11.31
C ALA A 129 10.43 -3.12 -11.67
N GLN A 130 11.72 -3.43 -11.56
CA GLN A 130 12.16 -4.82 -11.66
C GLN A 130 11.63 -5.64 -10.47
N PRO A 131 11.26 -6.92 -10.67
CA PRO A 131 10.86 -7.80 -9.59
C PRO A 131 11.89 -7.88 -8.46
N TRP A 132 11.41 -8.04 -7.22
CA TRP A 132 12.24 -8.27 -6.04
C TRP A 132 12.39 -9.77 -5.78
N GLU A 133 13.63 -10.26 -5.72
CA GLU A 133 13.89 -11.68 -5.46
C GLU A 133 13.87 -11.98 -3.96
N ASN A 134 13.39 -13.19 -3.59
CA ASN A 134 13.40 -13.69 -2.21
C ASN A 134 12.80 -12.69 -1.20
N ALA A 135 11.68 -12.06 -1.59
CA ALA A 135 11.05 -11.01 -0.80
C ALA A 135 10.60 -11.54 0.57
N THR A 136 11.00 -10.84 1.64
CA THR A 136 10.65 -11.18 3.02
C THR A 136 10.24 -9.94 3.79
N THR A 137 9.25 -10.10 4.66
CA THR A 137 8.80 -9.10 5.66
C THR A 137 7.65 -9.71 6.45
N LEU A 138 7.47 -9.32 7.70
CA LEU A 138 6.28 -9.62 8.50
C LEU A 138 5.02 -8.91 7.97
N ALA A 139 5.17 -7.78 7.27
CA ALA A 139 4.06 -6.99 6.73
C ALA A 139 3.55 -7.59 5.41
N ALA A 140 2.68 -8.60 5.52
CA ALA A 140 2.20 -9.40 4.39
C ALA A 140 1.53 -8.57 3.27
N GLY A 141 0.85 -7.47 3.60
CA GLY A 141 0.19 -6.58 2.64
C GLY A 141 1.14 -5.78 1.75
N ILE A 142 2.40 -5.64 2.17
CA ILE A 142 3.46 -4.98 1.39
C ILE A 142 4.58 -5.93 0.94
N ARG A 143 4.45 -7.24 1.20
CA ARG A 143 5.32 -8.29 0.63
C ARG A 143 4.95 -8.61 -0.83
N VAL A 144 5.01 -7.59 -1.69
CA VAL A 144 4.66 -7.69 -3.12
C VAL A 144 5.91 -7.44 -3.96
N PRO A 145 6.56 -8.50 -4.50
CA PRO A 145 7.82 -8.39 -5.21
C PRO A 145 7.69 -7.75 -6.60
N SER A 146 6.50 -7.79 -7.20
CA SER A 146 6.23 -7.20 -8.51
C SER A 146 4.78 -6.73 -8.56
N ALA A 147 4.56 -5.46 -8.94
CA ALA A 147 3.25 -4.85 -9.07
C ALA A 147 2.91 -4.67 -10.56
N ILE A 148 1.69 -5.07 -10.97
CA ILE A 148 1.26 -4.99 -12.38
C ILE A 148 1.19 -3.54 -12.90
N GLY A 149 0.85 -2.57 -12.03
CA GLY A 149 0.79 -1.15 -12.38
C GLY A 149 1.85 -0.31 -11.67
N ASP A 150 3.06 -0.85 -11.54
CA ASP A 150 4.24 -0.16 -11.01
C ASP A 150 4.48 1.24 -11.62
N TYR A 151 4.36 1.37 -12.94
CA TYR A 151 4.52 2.62 -13.66
C TYR A 151 3.48 3.67 -13.24
N LEU A 152 2.25 3.27 -12.88
CA LEU A 152 1.22 4.18 -12.36
C LEU A 152 1.56 4.66 -10.96
N ILE A 153 2.12 3.79 -10.12
CA ILE A 153 2.57 4.13 -8.77
C ILE A 153 3.72 5.15 -8.87
N LEU A 154 4.74 4.84 -9.67
CA LEU A 154 5.90 5.70 -9.88
C LEU A 154 5.49 7.06 -10.47
N LYS A 155 4.56 7.08 -11.42
CA LYS A 155 3.99 8.30 -11.97
C LYS A 155 3.32 9.15 -10.89
N ALA A 156 2.43 8.58 -10.07
CA ALA A 156 1.74 9.32 -9.01
C ALA A 156 2.72 9.93 -7.98
N ILE A 157 3.73 9.17 -7.55
CA ILE A 157 4.76 9.65 -6.62
C ILE A 157 5.52 10.83 -7.25
N ARG A 158 5.99 10.68 -8.49
CA ARG A 158 6.78 11.71 -9.20
C ARG A 158 5.97 12.97 -9.49
N GLU A 159 4.76 12.84 -10.02
CA GLU A 159 3.90 13.98 -10.36
C GLU A 159 3.45 14.75 -9.11
N SER A 160 3.27 14.07 -7.99
CA SER A 160 2.92 14.71 -6.72
C SER A 160 4.08 15.44 -6.03
N GLY A 161 5.33 15.21 -6.47
CA GLY A 161 6.52 15.71 -5.79
C GLY A 161 6.82 15.02 -4.46
N GLY A 162 6.28 13.81 -4.25
CA GLY A 162 6.58 12.97 -3.10
C GLY A 162 7.83 12.10 -3.31
N SER A 163 7.98 11.07 -2.47
CA SER A 163 9.10 10.13 -2.54
C SER A 163 8.71 8.71 -2.13
N ALA A 164 9.62 7.76 -2.33
CA ALA A 164 9.48 6.38 -1.87
C ALA A 164 10.58 6.06 -0.86
N ILE A 165 10.24 5.37 0.22
CA ILE A 165 11.18 5.04 1.30
C ILE A 165 10.97 3.63 1.84
N THR A 166 12.00 3.09 2.47
CA THR A 166 11.95 1.77 3.12
C THR A 166 11.86 1.87 4.65
N VAL A 167 11.27 0.85 5.25
CA VAL A 167 11.25 0.61 6.71
C VAL A 167 11.56 -0.85 7.02
N SER A 168 12.22 -1.10 8.13
CA SER A 168 12.54 -2.45 8.59
C SER A 168 11.38 -3.08 9.35
N ASP A 169 11.41 -4.41 9.46
CA ASP A 169 10.44 -5.17 10.25
C ASP A 169 10.50 -4.81 11.75
N ASP A 170 11.70 -4.59 12.27
CA ASP A 170 11.91 -4.16 13.66
C ASP A 170 11.30 -2.77 13.89
N GLU A 171 11.51 -1.83 12.97
CA GLU A 171 10.92 -0.49 13.04
C GLU A 171 9.38 -0.56 13.05
N MET A 172 8.78 -1.40 12.19
CA MET A 172 7.32 -1.57 12.15
C MET A 172 6.79 -2.17 13.45
N THR A 173 7.51 -3.13 14.04
CA THR A 173 7.12 -3.77 15.30
C THR A 173 7.17 -2.79 16.47
N ASP A 174 8.30 -2.07 16.62
CA ASP A 174 8.48 -1.06 17.66
C ASP A 174 7.45 0.08 17.52
N MET A 175 7.16 0.50 16.29
CA MET A 175 6.18 1.55 16.02
C MET A 175 4.75 1.09 16.30
N THR A 176 4.42 -0.18 16.03
CA THR A 176 3.11 -0.74 16.39
C THR A 176 2.89 -0.70 17.91
N ASP A 177 3.90 -1.11 18.68
CA ASP A 177 3.87 -1.05 20.15
C ASP A 177 3.77 0.41 20.66
N LEU A 178 4.53 1.33 20.06
CA LEU A 178 4.50 2.74 20.41
C LEU A 178 3.12 3.37 20.17
N ILE A 179 2.52 3.15 19.00
CA ILE A 179 1.18 3.65 18.66
C ILE A 179 0.14 3.06 19.60
N GLY A 180 0.22 1.76 19.91
CA GLY A 180 -0.68 1.11 20.86
C GLY A 180 -0.61 1.73 22.26
N LYS A 181 0.60 2.02 22.74
CA LYS A 181 0.82 2.62 24.08
C LYS A 181 0.41 4.09 24.18
N LEU A 182 0.63 4.87 23.13
CA LEU A 182 0.38 6.32 23.16
C LEU A 182 -1.03 6.71 22.73
N GLU A 183 -1.55 6.05 21.68
CA GLU A 183 -2.80 6.46 21.03
C GLU A 183 -3.93 5.43 21.23
N GLY A 184 -3.62 4.24 21.75
CA GLY A 184 -4.62 3.19 21.96
C GLY A 184 -5.10 2.51 20.68
N PHE A 185 -4.41 2.70 19.56
CA PHE A 185 -4.72 2.04 18.28
C PHE A 185 -3.91 0.77 18.09
N PHE A 186 -4.59 -0.33 17.77
CA PHE A 186 -3.93 -1.57 17.34
C PHE A 186 -3.87 -1.64 15.81
N VAL A 187 -2.88 -0.92 15.25
CA VAL A 187 -2.63 -0.82 13.81
C VAL A 187 -2.01 -2.10 13.26
N CYS A 188 -2.14 -2.33 11.95
CA CYS A 188 -1.37 -3.39 11.30
C CYS A 188 0.09 -2.93 11.04
N PRO A 189 1.03 -3.86 10.77
CA PRO A 189 2.39 -3.51 10.42
C PRO A 189 2.52 -2.53 9.25
N GLU A 190 1.64 -2.63 8.25
CA GLU A 190 1.59 -1.68 7.13
C GLU A 190 1.18 -0.28 7.58
N GLY A 191 0.27 -0.17 8.53
CA GLY A 191 -0.07 1.11 9.16
C GLY A 191 1.12 1.67 9.94
N ALA A 192 1.79 0.85 10.75
CA ALA A 192 3.00 1.23 11.46
C ALA A 192 4.13 1.66 10.50
N ALA A 193 4.26 1.00 9.34
CA ALA A 193 5.20 1.39 8.29
C ALA A 193 5.02 2.85 7.86
N THR A 194 3.77 3.31 7.71
CA THR A 194 3.51 4.72 7.36
C THR A 194 3.96 5.70 8.45
N ALA A 195 3.84 5.32 9.73
CA ALA A 195 4.31 6.14 10.85
C ALA A 195 5.85 6.16 10.96
N CYS A 196 6.51 5.01 10.76
CA CYS A 196 7.97 4.94 10.58
C CYS A 196 8.41 5.84 9.41
N GLY A 197 7.67 5.76 8.30
CA GLY A 197 7.93 6.57 7.12
C GLY A 197 7.77 8.06 7.38
N ALA A 198 6.71 8.46 8.08
CA ALA A 198 6.47 9.84 8.49
C ALA A 198 7.64 10.40 9.30
N LYS A 199 8.12 9.62 10.28
CA LYS A 199 9.28 9.98 11.10
C LYS A 199 10.52 10.24 10.23
N LYS A 200 10.86 9.30 9.34
CA LYS A 200 12.02 9.44 8.43
C LYS A 200 11.89 10.64 7.48
N LEU A 201 10.69 10.87 6.94
CA LEU A 201 10.41 11.97 6.01
C LEU A 201 10.44 13.34 6.68
N ILE A 202 10.07 13.42 7.95
CA ILE A 202 10.23 14.63 8.76
C ILE A 202 11.71 14.86 9.08
N GLU A 203 12.42 13.82 9.53
CA GLU A 203 13.84 13.90 9.89
C GLU A 203 14.74 14.32 8.72
N ASN A 204 14.42 13.88 7.51
CA ASN A 204 15.16 14.24 6.30
C ASN A 204 14.66 15.53 5.61
N GLY A 205 13.64 16.18 6.16
CA GLY A 205 13.10 17.45 5.66
C GLY A 205 12.21 17.35 4.43
N SER A 206 11.81 16.15 3.99
CA SER A 206 10.84 15.97 2.89
C SER A 206 9.42 16.41 3.27
N ILE A 207 9.07 16.26 4.55
CA ILE A 207 7.82 16.73 5.17
C ILE A 207 8.13 17.78 6.22
N ASN A 208 7.43 18.90 6.17
CA ASN A 208 7.52 19.91 7.22
C ASN A 208 6.64 19.47 8.41
N PRO A 209 7.11 19.53 9.67
CA PRO A 209 6.31 19.18 10.85
C PRO A 209 4.99 19.95 11.00
N SER A 210 4.84 21.09 10.33
CA SER A 210 3.60 21.89 10.33
C SER A 210 2.60 21.52 9.23
N GLU A 211 3.01 20.70 8.25
CA GLU A 211 2.13 20.22 7.17
C GLU A 211 1.15 19.16 7.68
N LYS A 212 -0.10 19.22 7.19
CA LYS A 212 -1.11 18.21 7.47
C LYS A 212 -0.75 16.92 6.73
N THR A 213 -0.40 15.88 7.48
CA THR A 213 0.03 14.59 6.94
C THR A 213 -0.94 13.48 7.31
N LEU A 214 -1.44 12.75 6.32
CA LEU A 214 -2.33 11.62 6.49
C LEU A 214 -1.57 10.29 6.34
N LEU A 215 -1.72 9.41 7.34
CA LEU A 215 -1.09 8.09 7.40
C LEU A 215 -2.16 7.00 7.19
N LEU A 216 -1.95 6.10 6.21
CA LEU A 216 -2.96 5.07 5.90
C LEU A 216 -2.66 3.76 6.63
N ASN A 217 -3.51 3.43 7.60
CA ASN A 217 -3.59 2.09 8.19
C ASN A 217 -4.52 1.20 7.34
N THR A 218 -3.95 0.30 6.55
CA THR A 218 -4.67 -0.45 5.50
C THR A 218 -5.26 -1.78 5.96
N GLY A 219 -5.05 -2.15 7.22
CA GLY A 219 -5.55 -3.38 7.82
C GLY A 219 -5.75 -3.26 9.33
N SER A 220 -6.29 -4.31 9.94
CA SER A 220 -6.41 -4.40 11.39
C SER A 220 -5.19 -5.13 11.97
N GLY A 221 -4.66 -4.67 13.12
CA GLY A 221 -3.64 -5.41 13.87
C GLY A 221 -4.09 -6.83 14.27
N LEU A 222 -5.42 -7.07 14.35
CA LEU A 222 -5.99 -8.39 14.63
C LEU A 222 -5.69 -9.44 13.56
N LYS A 223 -5.25 -9.03 12.37
CA LYS A 223 -4.81 -9.94 11.30
C LYS A 223 -3.39 -10.48 11.52
N TYR A 224 -2.67 -9.97 12.52
CA TYR A 224 -1.25 -10.22 12.78
C TYR A 224 -0.98 -10.70 14.21
N LEU A 225 -1.96 -11.32 14.87
CA LEU A 225 -1.83 -11.78 16.27
C LEU A 225 -0.73 -12.83 16.48
N ASP A 226 -0.33 -13.52 15.41
CA ASP A 226 0.75 -14.51 15.39
C ASP A 226 2.13 -13.91 15.05
N MET A 227 2.16 -12.65 14.58
CA MET A 227 3.36 -11.98 14.06
C MET A 227 3.80 -10.79 14.92
N LEU A 228 2.95 -10.31 15.82
CA LEU A 228 3.23 -9.22 16.75
C LEU A 228 3.43 -9.77 18.18
N PRO A 229 4.31 -9.15 18.98
CA PRO A 229 4.66 -9.62 20.33
C PRO A 229 3.51 -9.57 21.35
#